data_AF-A0A9N7NA20-F1
#
_entry.id   AF-A0A9N7NA20-F1
#
_cell.length_a   1.000
_cell.length_b   1.000
_cell.length_c   1.000
_cell.angle_alpha   90.00
_cell.angle_beta   90.00
_cell.angle_gamma   90.00
#
_symmetry.space_group_name_H-M   'P 1'
#
loop_
_entity.id
_entity.type
_entity.pdbx_description
1 polymer ?
#
loop_
_entity_poly.entity_id
_entity_poly.type
_entity_poly.pdbx_seq_one_letter_code
_entity_poly.pdbx_strand_id
1 'polypeptide(L)'
;ELMILKSHVRNKAQPEGSITEGYIVNECLTFCSRYLQEVEMTFTRPQRNCDRVNNEEIYLFSSTGRIIGKAESVTLDDMSLAQAHRYVMIYCPITK
;
A
#
# COMPACT_ATOMS: atom_id res chain seq x y z
N GLU A 1 -11.24 -3.35 -14.06
CA GLU A 1 -12.00 -2.24 -14.69
C GLU A 1 -12.81 -1.43 -13.68
N LEU A 2 -13.68 -2.07 -12.88
CA LEU A 2 -14.57 -1.36 -11.93
C LEU A 2 -13.85 -0.52 -10.85
N MET A 3 -12.67 -0.96 -10.39
CA MET A 3 -11.82 -0.18 -9.47
C MET A 3 -11.29 1.11 -10.11
N ILE A 4 -10.89 1.05 -11.38
CA ILE A 4 -10.37 2.21 -12.14
C ILE A 4 -11.52 3.20 -12.38
N LEU A 5 -12.71 2.70 -12.72
CA LEU A 5 -13.87 3.56 -12.88
C LEU A 5 -14.20 4.32 -11.60
N LYS A 6 -14.19 3.62 -10.46
CA LYS A 6 -14.43 4.22 -9.14
C LYS A 6 -13.39 5.28 -8.76
N SER A 7 -12.12 5.12 -9.15
CA SER A 7 -11.09 6.13 -8.85
C SER A 7 -11.27 7.43 -9.63
N HIS A 8 -11.98 7.41 -10.76
CA HIS A 8 -12.25 8.61 -11.56
C HIS A 8 -13.48 9.40 -11.08
N VAL A 9 -14.32 8.84 -10.22
CA VAL A 9 -15.51 9.54 -9.66
C VAL A 9 -15.09 10.50 -8.54
N ARG A 10 -14.63 11.69 -8.93
CA ARG A 10 -14.30 12.81 -8.03
C ARG A 10 -15.52 13.69 -7.73
N ASN A 11 -16.42 13.85 -8.70
CA ASN A 11 -17.69 14.53 -8.53
C ASN A 11 -18.86 13.54 -8.47
N LYS A 12 -19.43 13.35 -7.28
CA LYS A 12 -20.57 12.44 -7.07
C LYS A 12 -21.90 12.98 -7.60
N ALA A 13 -22.02 14.29 -7.83
CA ALA A 13 -23.23 14.89 -8.40
C ALA A 13 -23.32 14.62 -9.92
N GLN A 14 -22.18 14.34 -10.57
CA GLN A 14 -22.09 14.03 -12.00
C GLN A 14 -21.07 12.90 -12.24
N PRO A 15 -21.42 11.65 -11.86
CA PRO A 15 -20.46 10.54 -11.87
C PRO A 15 -19.96 10.20 -13.27
N GLU A 16 -20.83 10.25 -14.27
CA GLU A 16 -20.50 9.96 -15.68
C GLU A 16 -19.52 10.99 -16.24
N GLY A 17 -19.80 12.28 -16.05
CA GLY A 17 -18.91 13.36 -16.47
C GLY A 17 -17.54 13.29 -15.78
N SER A 18 -17.53 12.97 -14.48
CA SER A 18 -16.29 12.79 -13.72
C SER A 18 -15.46 11.61 -14.25
N ILE A 19 -16.10 10.52 -14.66
CA ILE A 19 -15.45 9.37 -15.27
C ILE A 19 -14.83 9.77 -16.62
N THR A 20 -15.60 10.43 -17.48
CA THR A 20 -15.14 10.85 -18.81
C THR A 20 -13.95 11.79 -18.72
N GLU A 21 -14.02 12.79 -17.84
CA GLU A 21 -12.91 13.71 -17.59
C GLU A 21 -11.66 12.96 -17.10
N GLY A 22 -11.84 12.05 -16.15
CA GLY A 22 -10.77 11.20 -15.64
C GLY A 22 -10.09 10.38 -16.73
N TYR A 23 -10.86 9.79 -17.64
CA TYR A 23 -10.35 9.02 -18.77
C TYR A 23 -9.56 9.91 -19.76
N ILE A 24 -10.09 11.08 -20.12
CA ILE A 24 -9.42 12.04 -21.02
C ILE A 24 -8.07 12.44 -20.42
N VAL A 25 -8.03 12.81 -19.14
CA VAL A 25 -6.78 13.18 -18.46
C VAL A 25 -5.79 12.02 -18.48
N ASN A 26 -6.23 10.79 -18.19
CA ASN A 26 -5.36 9.62 -18.19
C ASN A 26 -4.75 9.33 -19.58
N GLU A 27 -5.55 9.40 -20.65
CA GLU A 27 -5.08 9.24 -22.03
C GLU A 27 -4.09 10.34 -22.43
N CYS A 28 -4.41 11.60 -22.10
CA CYS A 28 -3.50 12.73 -22.38
C CYS A 28 -2.16 12.56 -21.67
N LEU A 29 -2.16 12.16 -20.40
CA LEU A 29 -0.93 11.95 -19.64
C LEU A 29 -0.13 10.75 -20.19
N THR A 30 -0.81 9.68 -20.61
CA THR A 30 -0.19 8.50 -21.25
C THR A 30 0.43 8.85 -22.61
N PHE A 31 -0.21 9.73 -23.37
CA PHE A 31 0.35 10.26 -24.61
C PHE A 31 1.59 11.12 -24.32
N CYS A 32 1.48 12.08 -23.40
CA CYS A 32 2.57 12.98 -23.04
C CYS A 32 3.80 12.23 -22.48
N SER A 33 3.60 11.14 -21.74
CA SER A 33 4.72 10.37 -21.18
C SER A 33 5.64 9.72 -22.23
N ARG A 34 5.17 9.56 -23.47
CA ARG A 34 6.02 9.09 -24.58
C ARG A 34 7.08 10.12 -24.97
N TYR A 35 6.81 11.39 -24.71
CA TYR A 35 7.66 12.53 -25.10
C TYR A 35 8.34 13.19 -23.90
N LEU A 36 7.78 13.06 -22.70
CA LEU A 36 8.29 13.64 -21.45
C LEU A 36 9.05 12.60 -20.62
N GLN A 37 10.01 11.89 -21.23
CA GLN A 37 10.75 10.78 -20.60
C GLN A 37 11.48 11.16 -19.29
N GLU A 38 11.82 12.43 -19.10
CA GLU A 38 12.52 12.93 -17.91
C GLU A 38 11.59 13.45 -16.82
N VAL A 39 10.27 13.46 -17.05
CA VAL A 39 9.28 13.90 -16.06
C VAL A 39 8.68 12.67 -15.38
N GLU A 40 8.86 12.59 -14.06
CA GLU A 40 8.27 11.53 -13.24
C GLU A 40 6.73 11.71 -13.21
N MET A 41 6.01 10.92 -14.01
CA MET A 41 4.55 10.93 -14.03
C MET A 41 4.01 9.98 -12.96
N THR A 42 2.77 10.20 -12.52
CA THR A 42 2.13 9.43 -11.44
C THR A 42 2.10 7.91 -11.68
N PHE A 43 2.14 7.47 -12.94
CA PHE A 43 2.14 6.06 -13.35
C PHE A 43 3.53 5.50 -13.71
N THR A 44 4.53 6.35 -14.01
CA THR A 44 5.93 5.91 -14.15
C THR A 44 6.65 5.88 -12.80
N ARG A 45 6.12 6.57 -11.80
CA ARG A 45 6.65 6.59 -10.45
C ARG A 45 6.63 5.19 -9.83
N PRO A 46 7.76 4.65 -9.37
CA PRO A 46 7.76 3.40 -8.62
C PRO A 46 6.85 3.52 -7.41
N GLN A 47 6.09 2.47 -7.13
CA GLN A 47 5.19 2.43 -5.98
C GLN A 47 5.99 2.77 -4.71
N ARG A 48 5.51 3.74 -3.93
CA ARG A 48 6.22 4.25 -2.73
C ARG A 48 6.46 3.20 -1.64
N ASN A 49 5.83 2.03 -1.76
CA ASN A 49 5.97 0.87 -0.88
C ASN A 49 6.52 -0.37 -1.64
N CYS A 50 7.25 -0.18 -2.73
CA CYS A 50 7.85 -1.30 -3.47
C CYS A 50 9.15 -1.75 -2.78
N ASP A 51 9.04 -2.27 -1.56
CA ASP A 51 10.13 -3.02 -0.93
C ASP A 51 10.12 -4.41 -1.59
N ARG A 52 10.63 -4.51 -2.83
CA ARG A 52 10.93 -5.80 -3.45
C ARG A 52 12.10 -6.43 -2.70
N VAL A 53 11.82 -7.02 -1.56
CA VAL A 53 12.70 -8.02 -0.95
C VAL A 53 12.48 -9.28 -1.78
N ASN A 54 13.46 -9.63 -2.62
CA ASN A 54 13.51 -10.90 -3.36
C ASN A 54 13.78 -12.07 -2.39
N ASN A 55 12.91 -12.28 -1.41
CA ASN A 55 12.95 -13.47 -0.57
C ASN A 55 11.65 -14.23 -0.82
N GLU A 56 11.72 -15.15 -1.77
CA GLU A 56 10.61 -15.93 -2.30
C GLU A 56 10.07 -17.00 -1.32
N GLU A 57 10.49 -17.02 -0.06
CA GLU A 57 10.24 -18.17 0.84
C GLU A 57 9.38 -17.94 2.09
N ILE A 58 8.90 -16.72 2.40
CA ILE A 58 8.02 -16.56 3.58
C ILE A 58 6.78 -15.74 3.24
N TYR A 59 5.78 -16.47 2.75
CA TYR A 59 4.40 -16.02 2.56
C TYR A 59 3.72 -15.77 3.92
N LEU A 60 3.08 -14.60 4.03
CA LEU A 60 1.94 -14.21 4.90
C LEU A 60 2.18 -12.95 5.78
N PHE A 61 3.42 -12.66 6.20
CA PHE A 61 3.73 -11.47 7.03
C PHE A 61 4.75 -10.50 6.44
N SER A 62 5.21 -10.75 5.22
CA SER A 62 6.25 -9.97 4.54
C SER A 62 5.74 -8.64 3.94
N SER A 63 4.66 -8.07 4.47
CA SER A 63 4.44 -6.64 4.26
C SER A 63 5.50 -5.90 5.09
N THR A 64 6.72 -5.80 4.55
CA THR A 64 7.68 -4.80 4.97
C THR A 64 7.03 -3.45 4.69
N GLY A 65 6.23 -2.98 5.64
CA GLY A 65 5.91 -1.58 5.74
C GLY A 65 7.20 -0.88 6.12
N ARG A 66 7.51 0.23 5.45
CA ARG A 66 8.62 1.10 5.86
C ARG A 66 8.37 1.54 7.30
N ILE A 67 9.18 1.06 8.25
CA ILE A 67 9.09 1.49 9.64
C ILE A 67 9.45 2.99 9.67
N ILE A 68 8.47 3.85 9.89
CA ILE A 68 8.70 5.29 10.09
C ILE A 68 9.02 5.47 11.57
N GLY A 69 10.29 5.35 11.94
CA GLY A 69 10.77 5.52 13.31
C GLY A 69 12.10 4.82 13.57
N LYS A 70 12.74 5.16 14.70
CA LYS A 70 13.92 4.43 15.19
C LYS A 70 13.43 3.07 15.73
N ALA A 71 13.87 1.98 15.12
CA ALA A 71 13.64 0.64 15.66
C ALA A 71 14.65 0.40 16.80
N GLU A 72 14.13 0.13 18.00
CA GLU A 72 14.93 -0.31 19.14
C GLU A 72 14.49 -1.73 19.51
N SER A 73 15.39 -2.69 19.34
CA SER A 73 15.13 -4.08 19.72
C SER A 73 15.31 -4.21 21.22
N VAL A 74 14.23 -4.53 21.92
CA VAL A 74 14.27 -4.86 23.35
C VAL A 74 14.24 -6.38 23.50
N THR A 75 15.24 -6.93 24.19
CA THR A 75 15.24 -8.34 24.62
C THR A 75 14.40 -8.47 25.88
N LEU A 76 13.36 -9.30 25.84
CA LEU A 76 12.56 -9.63 27.02
C LEU A 76 13.23 -10.74 27.83
N ASP A 77 13.14 -10.68 29.15
CA ASP A 77 13.48 -11.80 30.03
C ASP A 77 12.38 -12.89 29.97
N ASP A 78 12.71 -14.09 30.42
CA ASP A 78 11.83 -15.26 30.32
C ASP A 78 10.45 -15.03 30.97
N MET A 79 10.42 -14.27 32.07
CA MET A 79 9.19 -13.95 32.78
C MET A 79 8.30 -12.99 31.99
N SER A 80 8.85 -11.90 31.44
CA SER A 80 8.08 -10.97 30.61
C SER A 80 7.62 -11.61 29.31
N LEU A 81 8.45 -12.47 28.72
CA LEU A 81 8.08 -13.23 27.52
C LEU A 81 6.89 -14.15 27.80
N ALA A 82 6.93 -14.90 28.90
CA ALA A 82 5.82 -15.77 29.31
C ALA A 82 4.53 -14.99 29.59
N GLN A 83 4.63 -13.80 30.18
CA GLN A 83 3.47 -12.92 30.42
C GLN A 83 2.90 -12.39 29.10
N ALA A 84 3.73 -11.91 28.18
CA ALA A 84 3.31 -11.44 26.87
C ALA A 84 2.58 -12.53 26.07
N HIS A 85 3.13 -13.76 26.06
CA HIS A 85 2.50 -14.91 25.42
C HIS A 85 1.13 -15.22 26.02
N ARG A 86 0.99 -15.25 27.35
CA ARG A 86 -0.32 -15.47 28.00
C ARG A 86 -1.32 -14.36 27.68
N TYR A 87 -0.87 -13.11 27.68
CA TYR A 87 -1.73 -11.98 27.35
C TYR A 87 -2.31 -12.12 25.93
N VAL A 88 -1.46 -12.40 24.93
CA VAL A 88 -1.92 -12.63 23.56
C VAL A 88 -2.89 -13.82 23.52
N MET A 89 -2.59 -14.93 24.19
CA MET A 89 -3.44 -16.12 24.18
C MET A 89 -4.83 -15.89 24.81
N ILE A 90 -4.94 -15.05 25.84
CA ILE A 90 -6.21 -14.77 26.54
C ILE A 90 -7.06 -13.72 25.79
N TYR A 91 -6.40 -12.73 25.21
CA TYR A 91 -7.04 -11.52 24.70
C TYR A 91 -7.06 -11.41 23.16
N CYS A 92 -6.40 -12.31 22.42
CA CYS A 92 -6.51 -12.35 20.96
C CYS A 92 -7.84 -13.00 20.52
N PRO A 93 -8.72 -12.27 19.81
CA PRO A 93 -10.01 -12.80 19.38
C PRO A 93 -9.91 -13.82 18.23
N ILE A 94 -8.74 -13.98 17.60
CA ILE A 94 -8.53 -14.89 16.46
C ILE A 94 -8.40 -16.35 16.91
N THR A 95 -8.06 -16.58 18.17
CA THR A 95 -7.92 -17.92 18.77
C THR A 95 -9.10 -18.33 19.66
N LYS A 96 -10.18 -17.53 19.68
CA LYS A 96 -11.44 -17.84 20.40
C LYS A 96 -12.51 -18.34 19.44
#